data_AF-A0A966K4E1-F1
#
_entry.id   AF-A0A966K4E1-F1
#
_cell.length_a   1.000
_cell.length_b   1.000
_cell.length_c   1.000
_cell.angle_alpha   90.00
_cell.angle_beta   90.00
_cell.angle_gamma   90.00
#
_symmetry.space_group_name_H-M   'P 1'
#
loop_
_entity.id
_entity.type
_entity.pdbx_description
1 polymer ?
#
loop_
_entity_poly.entity_id
_entity_poly.type
_entity_poly.pdbx_seq_one_letter_code
_entity_poly.pdbx_strand_id
1 'polypeptide(L)'
;MPINNKPLYQQQALETLTYVSLENETNFPTITSNGSVPPVAYNKTARLVYDVSKSLTHSSPFGDNSSVDAFGRLRVSSPITLFDSKSLHQKSTLDYNEALSGSATIGFVEGDSLVQYNTTNQNDYAIRQSNLRFNYQPGKSNLGLFSCLLSAETDVV
;
A
#
# COMPACT_ATOMS: atom_id res chain seq x y z
N MET A 1 21.78 60.23 25.76
CA MET A 1 21.40 59.78 24.40
C MET A 1 20.05 59.09 24.52
N PRO A 2 19.03 59.42 23.68
CA PRO A 2 17.71 58.83 23.81
C PRO A 2 17.74 57.37 23.33
N ILE A 3 17.20 56.47 24.15
CA ILE A 3 16.98 55.07 23.78
C ILE A 3 15.91 55.06 22.70
N ASN A 4 16.27 54.57 21.52
CA ASN A 4 15.36 54.50 20.39
C ASN A 4 14.58 53.18 20.53
N ASN A 5 13.34 53.25 21.03
CA ASN A 5 12.46 52.08 21.15
C ASN A 5 12.06 51.61 19.75
N LYS A 6 12.90 50.79 19.12
CA LYS A 6 12.56 50.09 17.88
C LYS A 6 11.38 49.14 18.18
N PRO A 7 10.26 49.18 17.45
CA PRO A 7 9.14 48.30 17.72
C PRO A 7 9.56 46.83 17.52
N LEU A 8 9.26 46.00 18.51
CA LEU A 8 9.45 44.55 18.43
C LEU A 8 8.48 44.00 17.39
N TYR A 9 9.01 43.46 16.29
CA TYR A 9 8.21 42.69 15.34
C TYR A 9 7.70 41.44 16.05
N GLN A 10 6.39 41.34 16.27
CA GLN A 10 5.81 40.07 16.70
C GLN A 10 5.95 39.06 15.57
N GLN A 11 6.78 38.05 15.78
CA GLN A 11 6.91 36.93 14.85
C GLN A 11 5.68 36.03 15.00
N GLN A 12 4.63 36.29 14.24
CA GLN A 12 3.53 35.35 14.07
C GLN A 12 3.98 34.25 13.11
N ALA A 13 4.04 33.02 13.62
CA ALA A 13 4.37 31.83 12.83
C ALA A 13 3.21 31.52 11.89
N LEU A 14 3.30 31.98 10.64
CA LEU A 14 2.45 31.52 9.55
C LEU A 14 3.23 30.49 8.74
N GLU A 15 2.84 29.24 8.88
CA GLU A 15 3.13 28.22 7.89
C GLU A 15 1.96 28.32 6.86
N THR A 16 2.16 28.56 5.54
CA THR A 16 1.10 28.75 4.47
C THR A 16 1.31 28.07 3.06
N LEU A 17 0.46 27.20 2.41
CA LEU A 17 0.65 25.99 1.52
C LEU A 17 1.11 26.54 0.21
N THR A 18 1.95 25.78 -0.51
CA THR A 18 2.66 26.27 -1.69
C THR A 18 1.69 26.67 -2.78
N TYR A 19 1.23 27.90 -2.65
CA TYR A 19 0.50 28.69 -3.59
C TYR A 19 1.37 29.92 -3.82
N VAL A 20 1.82 30.10 -5.05
CA VAL A 20 2.44 31.35 -5.49
C VAL A 20 1.31 32.37 -5.59
N SER A 21 1.13 33.21 -4.57
CA SER A 21 0.31 34.41 -4.72
C SER A 21 1.12 35.45 -5.50
N LEU A 22 0.59 35.86 -6.65
CA LEU A 22 1.12 36.99 -7.41
C LEU A 22 0.36 38.23 -6.97
N GLU A 23 0.77 38.82 -5.86
CA GLU A 23 0.24 40.12 -5.46
C GLU A 23 0.87 41.19 -6.34
N ASN A 24 0.04 42.14 -6.79
CA ASN A 24 0.54 43.35 -7.40
C ASN A 24 0.89 44.31 -6.27
N GLU A 25 2.18 44.46 -6.00
CA GLU A 25 2.72 45.32 -4.96
C GLU A 25 2.22 46.77 -5.16
N THR A 26 1.41 47.26 -4.22
CA THR A 26 0.80 48.60 -4.26
C THR A 26 1.80 49.72 -3.98
N ASN A 27 3.03 49.38 -3.57
CA ASN A 27 4.15 50.30 -3.41
C ASN A 27 4.85 50.63 -4.73
N PHE A 28 4.46 50.00 -5.85
CA PHE A 28 4.90 50.46 -7.17
C PHE A 28 3.98 51.59 -7.65
N PRO A 29 4.53 52.77 -7.97
CA PRO A 29 3.71 53.91 -8.38
C PRO A 29 2.91 53.55 -9.64
N THR A 30 1.62 53.86 -9.64
CA THR A 30 0.80 53.77 -10.86
C THR A 30 1.40 54.70 -11.89
N ILE A 31 1.88 54.15 -13.01
CA ILE A 31 2.42 54.95 -14.11
C ILE A 31 1.22 55.66 -14.77
N THR A 32 0.93 56.88 -14.34
CA THR A 32 0.07 57.79 -15.09
C THR A 32 0.88 58.94 -15.67
N SER A 33 0.62 59.18 -16.95
CA SER A 33 1.01 60.31 -17.81
C SER A 33 2.36 60.24 -18.55
N ASN A 34 2.22 60.02 -19.86
CA ASN A 34 2.96 60.65 -20.96
C ASN A 34 4.45 60.95 -20.73
N GLY A 35 5.26 59.92 -20.92
CA GLY A 35 6.68 60.05 -21.19
C GLY A 35 7.27 58.67 -21.45
N SER A 36 7.95 58.50 -22.58
CA SER A 36 8.64 57.24 -22.93
C SER A 36 9.84 57.02 -21.99
N VAL A 37 9.57 56.52 -20.78
CA VAL A 37 10.60 55.95 -19.92
C VAL A 37 10.83 54.51 -20.38
N PRO A 38 12.07 54.08 -20.67
CA PRO A 38 12.33 52.72 -21.09
C PRO A 38 11.87 51.74 -20.00
N PRO A 39 11.21 50.62 -20.35
CA PRO A 39 10.75 49.65 -19.36
C PRO A 39 11.98 49.05 -18.65
N VAL A 40 12.17 49.42 -17.38
CA VAL A 40 13.16 48.80 -16.50
C VAL A 40 12.58 47.48 -16.00
N ALA A 41 13.24 46.37 -16.34
CA ALA A 41 12.85 45.05 -15.85
C ALA A 41 13.26 44.90 -14.38
N TYR A 42 12.29 44.70 -13.50
CA TYR A 42 12.54 44.33 -12.11
C TYR A 42 12.38 42.82 -11.95
N ASN A 43 13.31 42.21 -11.22
CA ASN A 43 13.28 40.77 -10.94
C ASN A 43 12.07 40.48 -10.03
N LYS A 44 11.02 39.84 -10.54
CA LYS A 44 9.92 39.36 -9.70
C LYS A 44 10.35 38.04 -9.05
N THR A 45 10.62 38.07 -7.75
CA THR A 45 10.92 36.84 -6.99
C THR A 45 9.62 36.24 -6.44
N ALA A 46 9.27 35.03 -6.84
CA ALA A 46 8.20 34.26 -6.20
C ALA A 46 8.77 33.48 -5.00
N ARG A 47 8.24 33.69 -3.79
CA ARG A 47 8.57 32.87 -2.62
C ARG A 47 7.47 31.82 -2.43
N LEU A 48 7.88 30.56 -2.47
CA LEU A 48 7.03 29.40 -2.17
C LEU A 48 6.97 29.23 -0.64
N VAL A 49 5.83 29.50 -0.01
CA VAL A 49 5.55 29.21 1.42
C VAL A 49 4.69 27.93 1.47
N TYR A 50 4.67 27.06 2.51
CA TYR A 50 3.64 25.99 2.68
C TYR A 50 2.82 25.93 4.05
N ASP A 51 1.51 25.50 4.13
CA ASP A 51 0.35 25.88 5.06
C ASP A 51 0.15 24.70 5.91
N VAL A 52 0.74 24.78 7.08
CA VAL A 52 0.71 23.65 7.97
C VAL A 52 -0.68 23.49 8.57
N SER A 53 -1.58 24.49 8.41
CA SER A 53 -3.01 24.39 8.74
C SER A 53 -3.83 23.63 7.69
N LYS A 54 -3.30 23.49 6.45
CA LYS A 54 -3.81 22.57 5.42
C LYS A 54 -2.90 21.34 5.27
N SER A 55 -2.09 21.05 6.28
CA SER A 55 -1.56 19.70 6.44
C SER A 55 -2.77 18.78 6.56
N LEU A 56 -3.12 18.09 5.47
CA LEU A 56 -4.00 16.93 5.57
C LEU A 56 -3.36 16.05 6.63
N THR A 57 -4.04 15.91 7.77
CA THR A 57 -3.66 14.97 8.82
C THR A 57 -3.51 13.62 8.12
N HIS A 58 -2.26 13.19 7.87
CA HIS A 58 -1.89 12.10 6.96
C HIS A 58 -2.10 12.34 5.43
N SER A 59 -1.32 13.24 4.83
CA SER A 59 -1.06 13.19 3.38
C SER A 59 -0.06 12.08 3.04
N SER A 60 -0.46 10.82 3.25
CA SER A 60 0.07 9.77 2.38
C SER A 60 -0.43 10.08 0.97
N PRO A 61 0.41 10.15 -0.07
CA PRO A 61 -0.04 10.45 -1.44
C PRO A 61 -1.08 9.46 -1.95
N PHE A 62 -1.28 8.34 -1.24
CA PHE A 62 -2.22 7.28 -1.57
C PHE A 62 -3.46 7.23 -0.65
N GLY A 63 -3.58 8.11 0.35
CA GLY A 63 -4.67 8.13 1.33
C GLY A 63 -4.64 6.96 2.33
N ASP A 64 -5.52 6.98 3.34
CA ASP A 64 -5.77 5.82 4.21
C ASP A 64 -6.83 4.93 3.54
N ASN A 65 -6.35 3.93 2.80
CA ASN A 65 -7.20 2.97 2.10
C ASN A 65 -6.49 1.62 2.04
N SER A 66 -7.17 0.63 1.46
CA SER A 66 -6.64 -0.73 1.31
C SER A 66 -5.38 -0.81 0.43
N SER A 67 -4.96 0.26 -0.24
CA SER A 67 -3.71 0.30 -1.03
C SER A 67 -2.48 0.55 -0.16
N VAL A 68 -2.64 1.01 1.08
CA VAL A 68 -1.53 1.26 2.01
C VAL A 68 -1.46 0.13 3.07
N ASP A 69 -0.24 -0.29 3.41
CA ASP A 69 0.03 -1.28 4.48
C ASP A 69 0.01 -0.60 5.86
N ALA A 70 -0.14 -1.37 6.94
CA ALA A 70 -0.10 -0.91 8.33
C ALA A 70 1.20 -0.17 8.72
N PHE A 71 2.24 -0.25 7.87
CA PHE A 71 3.51 0.45 8.01
C PHE A 71 3.66 1.66 7.05
N GLY A 72 2.58 2.14 6.42
CA GLY A 72 2.59 3.35 5.58
C GLY A 72 3.22 3.18 4.18
N ARG A 73 3.49 1.95 3.76
CA ARG A 73 4.04 1.62 2.43
C ARG A 73 2.91 1.30 1.45
N LEU A 74 3.07 1.66 0.17
CA LEU A 74 2.16 1.21 -0.89
C LEU A 74 2.24 -0.32 -1.02
N ARG A 75 1.08 -0.98 -1.02
CA ARG A 75 0.98 -2.41 -1.29
C ARG A 75 1.24 -2.65 -2.77
N VAL A 76 2.33 -3.34 -3.07
CA VAL A 76 2.63 -3.84 -4.43
C VAL A 76 2.53 -5.36 -4.41
N SER A 77 1.75 -5.91 -5.34
CA SER A 77 1.68 -7.35 -5.58
C SER A 77 2.80 -7.77 -6.54
N SER A 78 3.87 -8.34 -5.99
CA SER A 78 4.84 -9.11 -6.78
C SER A 78 4.51 -10.60 -6.58
N PRO A 79 3.72 -11.20 -7.49
CA PRO A 79 3.38 -12.62 -7.39
C PRO A 79 4.66 -13.44 -7.52
N ILE A 80 4.91 -14.28 -6.52
CA ILE A 80 5.99 -15.27 -6.56
C ILE A 80 5.37 -16.65 -6.38
N THR A 81 5.82 -17.61 -7.18
CA THR A 81 5.41 -19.00 -7.05
C THR A 81 6.09 -19.61 -5.84
N LEU A 82 5.32 -19.89 -4.78
CA LEU A 82 5.83 -20.53 -3.56
C LEU A 82 5.97 -22.04 -3.69
N PHE A 83 5.21 -22.62 -4.62
CA PHE A 83 5.23 -24.04 -4.92
C PHE A 83 4.89 -24.25 -6.38
N ASP A 84 5.72 -25.02 -7.08
CA ASP A 84 5.40 -25.59 -8.38
C ASP A 84 5.75 -27.08 -8.30
N SER A 85 4.81 -27.92 -8.71
CA SER A 85 4.95 -29.37 -8.65
C SER A 85 4.32 -29.99 -9.89
N LYS A 86 5.07 -30.88 -10.55
CA LYS A 86 4.63 -31.56 -11.76
C LYS A 86 4.81 -33.06 -11.59
N SER A 87 3.74 -33.82 -11.83
CA SER A 87 3.79 -35.28 -11.89
C SER A 87 3.70 -35.71 -13.35
N LEU A 88 4.82 -35.64 -14.09
CA LEU A 88 4.83 -36.00 -15.52
C LEU A 88 4.98 -37.50 -15.77
N HIS A 89 5.74 -38.20 -14.91
CA HIS A 89 6.09 -39.61 -15.13
C HIS A 89 5.83 -40.49 -13.92
N GLN A 90 5.60 -39.88 -12.76
CA GLN A 90 5.43 -40.60 -11.49
C GLN A 90 4.82 -39.69 -10.43
N LYS A 91 4.33 -40.33 -9.36
CA LYS A 91 3.71 -39.66 -8.22
C LYS A 91 4.71 -38.97 -7.25
N SER A 92 5.90 -38.56 -7.69
CA SER A 92 6.98 -37.93 -6.91
C SER A 92 6.95 -38.20 -5.39
N THR A 93 7.37 -39.40 -4.99
CA THR A 93 7.38 -39.85 -3.58
C THR A 93 8.39 -39.14 -2.69
N LEU A 94 9.31 -38.37 -3.27
CA LEU A 94 10.28 -37.56 -2.51
C LEU A 94 9.69 -36.22 -2.07
N ASP A 95 8.86 -35.61 -2.92
CA ASP A 95 8.29 -34.29 -2.65
C ASP A 95 7.04 -34.35 -1.77
N TYR A 96 6.41 -35.52 -1.69
CA TYR A 96 5.15 -35.72 -1.00
C TYR A 96 5.16 -36.95 -0.10
N ASN A 97 4.57 -36.79 1.08
CA ASN A 97 4.23 -37.87 1.97
C ASN A 97 2.75 -38.27 1.80
N GLU A 98 2.46 -39.56 1.93
CA GLU A 98 1.14 -40.14 1.73
C GLU A 98 0.71 -40.91 2.98
N ALA A 99 -0.55 -40.74 3.39
CA ALA A 99 -1.17 -41.52 4.47
C ALA A 99 -2.51 -42.09 3.97
N LEU A 100 -2.65 -43.41 4.09
CA LEU A 100 -3.77 -44.18 3.57
C LEU A 100 -4.39 -45.02 4.70
N SER A 101 -5.70 -45.22 4.65
CA SER A 101 -6.41 -46.15 5.53
C SER A 101 -7.46 -46.95 4.76
N GLY A 102 -7.71 -48.16 5.25
CA GLY A 102 -8.69 -49.07 4.67
C GLY A 102 -8.33 -49.52 3.26
N SER A 103 -9.23 -49.32 2.30
CA SER A 103 -9.07 -49.71 0.89
C SER A 103 -8.72 -48.53 -0.03
N ALA A 104 -8.27 -47.43 0.55
CA ALA A 104 -7.89 -46.24 -0.20
C ALA A 104 -6.62 -46.46 -1.05
N THR A 105 -6.58 -45.88 -2.24
CA THR A 105 -5.43 -45.96 -3.15
C THR A 105 -5.00 -44.57 -3.65
N ILE A 106 -3.68 -44.41 -3.84
CA ILE A 106 -3.07 -43.25 -4.50
C ILE A 106 -2.16 -43.76 -5.62
N GLY A 107 -2.59 -43.57 -6.86
CA GLY A 107 -1.94 -44.07 -8.07
C GLY A 107 -1.59 -42.95 -9.06
N PHE A 108 -0.50 -43.12 -9.80
CA PHE A 108 -0.18 -42.23 -10.92
C PHE A 108 -0.84 -42.74 -12.20
N VAL A 109 -1.46 -41.85 -12.97
CA VAL A 109 -2.08 -42.14 -14.26
C VAL A 109 -1.18 -41.62 -15.37
N GLU A 110 -0.52 -42.53 -16.07
CA GLU A 110 0.54 -42.21 -17.05
C GLU A 110 0.05 -41.38 -18.24
N GLY A 111 -1.19 -41.61 -18.70
CA GLY A 111 -1.78 -40.85 -19.81
C GLY A 111 -2.13 -39.40 -19.48
N ASP A 112 -2.40 -39.10 -18.21
CA ASP A 112 -2.98 -37.81 -17.78
C ASP A 112 -2.01 -36.97 -16.95
N SER A 113 -0.79 -37.46 -16.67
CA SER A 113 0.17 -36.78 -15.80
C SER A 113 -0.45 -36.33 -14.48
N LEU A 114 -1.27 -37.23 -13.90
CA LEU A 114 -2.12 -36.95 -12.75
C LEU A 114 -1.94 -38.04 -11.68
N VAL A 115 -2.10 -37.64 -10.42
CA VAL A 115 -2.18 -38.57 -9.29
C VAL A 115 -3.64 -38.71 -8.88
N GLN A 116 -4.18 -39.92 -9.02
CA GLN A 116 -5.57 -40.25 -8.72
C GLN A 116 -5.69 -40.84 -7.31
N TYR A 117 -6.75 -40.42 -6.62
CA TYR A 117 -7.11 -40.85 -5.28
C TYR A 117 -8.43 -41.59 -5.37
N ASN A 118 -8.51 -42.75 -4.75
CA ASN A 118 -9.76 -43.50 -4.68
C ASN A 118 -10.00 -44.00 -3.25
N THR A 119 -11.23 -43.88 -2.78
CA THR A 119 -11.71 -44.39 -1.49
C THR A 119 -12.98 -45.17 -1.74
N THR A 120 -13.07 -46.41 -1.27
CA THR A 120 -14.15 -47.32 -1.69
C THR A 120 -15.11 -47.61 -0.54
N ASN A 121 -14.60 -47.67 0.69
CA ASN A 121 -15.35 -48.05 1.87
C ASN A 121 -15.57 -46.88 2.83
N GLN A 122 -16.49 -47.08 3.78
CA GLN A 122 -16.72 -46.13 4.85
C GLN A 122 -15.47 -46.05 5.76
N ASN A 123 -15.08 -44.83 6.13
CA ASN A 123 -13.86 -44.50 6.89
C ASN A 123 -12.53 -44.69 6.14
N ASP A 124 -12.55 -44.91 4.82
CA ASP A 124 -11.34 -44.81 3.99
C ASP A 124 -10.86 -43.34 3.94
N TYR A 125 -9.55 -43.13 4.00
CA TYR A 125 -8.95 -41.83 3.69
C TYR A 125 -7.68 -41.99 2.86
N ALA A 126 -7.44 -41.02 1.99
CA ALA A 126 -6.21 -40.85 1.23
C ALA A 126 -5.74 -39.41 1.40
N ILE A 127 -4.64 -39.22 2.13
CA ILE A 127 -4.04 -37.92 2.41
C ILE A 127 -2.69 -37.87 1.71
N ARG A 128 -2.41 -36.75 1.04
CA ARG A 128 -1.08 -36.46 0.49
C ARG A 128 -0.69 -35.05 0.86
N GLN A 129 0.53 -34.89 1.38
CA GLN A 129 1.05 -33.61 1.86
C GLN A 129 2.46 -33.39 1.30
N SER A 130 2.76 -32.18 0.83
CA SER A 130 4.13 -31.85 0.39
C SER A 130 5.08 -31.75 1.59
N ASN A 131 6.33 -32.13 1.38
CA ASN A 131 7.39 -32.03 2.40
C ASN A 131 7.92 -30.59 2.56
N LEU A 132 7.46 -29.67 1.72
CA LEU A 132 7.90 -28.29 1.74
C LEU A 132 7.26 -27.50 2.88
N ARG A 133 8.10 -26.82 3.66
CA ARG A 133 7.67 -25.81 4.61
C ARG A 133 7.62 -24.46 3.89
N PHE A 134 6.43 -23.88 3.79
CA PHE A 134 6.29 -22.50 3.32
C PHE A 134 6.80 -21.57 4.41
N ASN A 135 7.95 -20.94 4.15
CA ASN A 135 8.51 -19.97 5.08
C ASN A 135 7.56 -18.78 5.20
N TYR A 136 7.38 -18.33 6.44
CA TYR A 136 6.77 -17.03 6.69
C TYR A 136 7.58 -15.96 5.96
N GLN A 137 6.91 -15.03 5.30
CA GLN A 137 7.54 -13.89 4.64
C GLN A 137 7.43 -12.67 5.57
N PRO A 138 8.39 -12.44 6.48
CA PRO A 138 8.34 -11.30 7.37
C PRO A 138 8.40 -10.00 6.57
N GLY A 139 7.64 -9.00 6.99
CA GLY A 139 7.67 -7.66 6.41
C GLY A 139 6.90 -7.50 5.09
N LYS A 140 6.26 -8.55 4.58
CA LYS A 140 5.25 -8.43 3.50
C LYS A 140 3.85 -8.32 4.09
N SER A 141 3.07 -7.42 3.50
CA SER A 141 1.68 -7.21 3.87
C SER A 141 0.78 -8.22 3.16
N ASN A 142 -0.01 -8.98 3.93
CA ASN A 142 -1.05 -9.85 3.40
C ASN A 142 -2.40 -9.11 3.48
N LEU A 143 -3.18 -9.14 2.40
CA LEU A 143 -4.57 -8.65 2.39
C LEU A 143 -5.50 -9.86 2.31
N GLY A 144 -6.21 -10.15 3.40
CA GLY A 144 -7.29 -11.14 3.40
C GLY A 144 -8.62 -10.46 3.07
N LEU A 145 -9.25 -10.87 1.97
CA LEU A 145 -10.61 -10.47 1.62
C LEU A 145 -11.55 -11.58 2.05
N PHE A 146 -12.29 -11.36 3.12
CA PHE A 146 -13.28 -12.30 3.62
C PHE A 146 -14.68 -11.82 3.25
N SER A 147 -15.47 -12.67 2.60
CA SER A 147 -16.90 -12.48 2.44
C SER A 147 -17.63 -13.44 3.38
N CYS A 148 -18.36 -12.88 4.34
CA CYS A 148 -19.23 -13.67 5.21
C CYS A 148 -20.49 -12.88 5.56
N LEU A 149 -21.57 -13.61 5.85
CA LEU A 149 -22.80 -13.04 6.40
C LEU A 149 -22.59 -12.86 7.91
N LEU A 150 -22.39 -11.62 8.34
CA LEU A 150 -22.31 -11.28 9.76
C LEU A 150 -23.73 -11.05 10.26
N SER A 151 -24.34 -12.08 10.84
CA SER A 151 -25.56 -11.92 11.63
C SER A 151 -25.22 -12.07 13.10
N ALA A 152 -25.69 -11.14 13.93
CA ALA A 152 -25.65 -11.33 15.36
C ALA A 152 -26.63 -12.44 15.74
N GLU A 153 -26.20 -13.41 16.53
CA GLU A 153 -27.06 -14.38 17.19
C GLU A 153 -27.32 -13.87 18.61
N THR A 154 -28.60 -13.73 18.99
CA THR A 154 -28.99 -13.46 20.37
C THR A 154 -28.82 -14.73 21.18
N ASP A 155 -28.18 -14.66 22.34
CA ASP A 155 -27.96 -15.78 23.26
C ASP A 155 -29.21 -16.66 23.37
N VAL A 156 -29.04 -17.94 23.04
CA VAL A 156 -30.06 -18.96 23.29
C VAL A 156 -29.94 -19.35 24.77
N VAL A 157 -30.86 -18.85 25.58
CA VAL A 157 -31.07 -19.29 26.98
C VAL A 157 -31.77 -20.64 27.01
#